data_AF-A0A7C5I8D4-F1
#
_entry.id   AF-A0A7C5I8D4-F1
#
_cell.length_a   1.000
_cell.length_b   1.000
_cell.length_c   1.000
_cell.angle_alpha   90.00
_cell.angle_beta   90.00
_cell.angle_gamma   90.00
#
_symmetry.space_group_name_H-M   'P 1'
#
loop_
_entity.id
_entity.type
_entity.pdbx_description
1 polymer ?
#
loop_
_entity_poly.entity_id
_entity_poly.type
_entity_poly.pdbx_seq_one_letter_code
_entity_poly.pdbx_strand_id
1 'polypeptide(L)' 'MRIVDVRATTVTVPLEAPLRHANGCHWGRFVRTIVEVEADNGLVGLGEMGGGGESAEAVFRA' A
#
# COMPACT_ATOMS: atom_id res chain seq x y z
N MET A 1 7.79 10.28 -21.97
CA MET A 1 7.18 9.81 -20.71
C MET A 1 7.83 8.50 -20.35
N ARG A 2 8.66 8.53 -19.32
CA ARG A 2 9.37 7.39 -18.74
C ARG A 2 9.20 7.43 -17.24
N ILE A 3 9.14 6.25 -16.61
CA ILE A 3 9.18 6.13 -15.15
C ILE A 3 10.60 6.43 -14.68
N VAL A 4 10.73 7.27 -13.67
CA VAL A 4 12.03 7.69 -13.10
C VAL A 4 12.22 7.27 -11.66
N ASP A 5 11.13 7.03 -10.92
CA ASP A 5 11.19 6.56 -9.54
C ASP A 5 9.93 5.76 -9.19
N VAL A 6 10.05 4.87 -8.21
CA VAL A 6 8.94 4.11 -7.63
C VAL A 6 9.10 4.06 -6.11
N ARG A 7 8.09 4.54 -5.39
CA ARG A 7 8.06 4.56 -3.94
C ARG A 7 6.88 3.74 -3.43
N ALA A 8 7.08 3.06 -2.32
CA ALA A 8 6.04 2.28 -1.66
C ALA A 8 5.96 2.67 -0.18
N THR A 9 4.76 3.00 0.27
CA THR A 9 4.49 3.40 1.66
C THR A 9 3.38 2.54 2.24
N THR A 10 3.70 1.74 3.26
CA THR A 10 2.69 1.01 4.01
C THR A 10 1.95 1.94 4.97
N VAL A 11 0.63 1.87 4.94
CA VAL A 11 -0.25 2.64 5.83
C VAL A 11 -1.20 1.71 6.56
N THR A 12 -1.69 2.18 7.72
CA THR A 12 -2.77 1.52 8.45
C THR A 12 -3.97 2.44 8.59
N VAL A 13 -5.15 1.91 8.29
CA VAL A 13 -6.42 2.64 8.41
C VAL A 13 -7.28 1.95 9.47
N PRO A 14 -7.73 2.64 10.54
CA PRO A 14 -8.52 2.01 11.60
C PRO A 14 -9.90 1.60 11.09
N LEU A 15 -10.43 0.53 11.68
CA LEU A 15 -11.82 0.13 11.51
C LEU A 15 -12.69 0.81 12.57
N GLU A 16 -13.87 1.29 12.16
CA GLU A 16 -14.84 1.89 13.08
C GLU A 16 -15.51 0.83 13.98
N ALA A 17 -15.67 -0.40 13.48
CA ALA A 17 -16.29 -1.50 14.20
C ALA A 17 -15.67 -2.87 13.86
N PRO A 18 -15.87 -3.90 14.70
CA PRO A 18 -15.35 -5.24 14.44
C PRO A 18 -15.97 -5.88 13.18
N LEU A 19 -15.14 -6.24 12.20
CA LEU A 19 -15.57 -6.94 10.99
C LEU A 19 -15.38 -8.46 11.15
N ARG A 20 -16.48 -9.22 11.19
CA ARG A 20 -16.48 -10.69 11.32
C ARG A 20 -16.60 -11.36 9.96
N HIS A 21 -15.92 -12.48 9.78
CA HIS A 21 -15.93 -13.31 8.58
C HIS A 21 -15.62 -14.78 8.93
N ALA A 22 -15.70 -15.69 7.96
CA ALA A 22 -15.48 -17.13 8.19
C ALA A 22 -14.11 -17.46 8.80
N ASN A 23 -13.11 -16.58 8.64
CA ASN A 23 -11.77 -16.74 9.20
C ASN A 23 -11.56 -16.01 10.54
N GLY A 24 -12.63 -15.53 11.19
CA GLY A 24 -12.57 -14.86 12.48
C GLY A 24 -13.04 -13.40 12.43
N CYS A 25 -12.27 -12.51 13.06
CA CYS A 25 -12.57 -11.08 13.10
C CYS A 25 -11.31 -10.28 12.72
N HIS A 26 -11.50 -9.24 11.92
CA HIS A 26 -10.41 -8.37 11.47
C HIS A 26 -9.77 -7.61 12.64
N TRP A 27 -8.49 -7.26 12.52
CA TRP A 27 -7.64 -6.78 13.62
C TRP A 27 -7.82 -5.30 13.97
N GLY A 28 -9.02 -4.74 13.77
CA GLY A 28 -9.33 -3.33 14.06
C GLY A 28 -8.67 -2.32 13.11
N ARG A 29 -8.00 -2.78 12.05
CA ARG A 29 -7.43 -1.93 10.99
C ARG A 29 -7.27 -2.70 9.69
N PHE A 30 -7.19 -1.97 8.59
CA PHE A 30 -6.61 -2.43 7.34
C PHE A 30 -5.15 -1.99 7.25
N VAL A 31 -4.34 -2.82 6.63
CA VAL A 31 -2.96 -2.49 6.27
C VAL A 31 -2.91 -2.52 4.75
N ARG A 32 -2.44 -1.46 4.12
CA ARG A 32 -2.31 -1.35 2.65
C ARG A 32 -0.98 -0.72 2.31
N THR A 33 -0.48 -0.97 1.11
CA THR A 33 0.74 -0.33 0.60
C THR A 33 0.36 0.56 -0.57
N ILE A 34 0.61 1.85 -0.45
CA ILE A 34 0.43 2.83 -1.53
C ILE A 34 1.69 2.82 -2.38
N VAL A 35 1.53 2.71 -3.69
CA VAL A 35 2.62 2.73 -4.66
C VAL A 35 2.53 4.02 -5.46
N GLU A 36 3.60 4.80 -5.42
CA GLU A 36 3.76 6.04 -6.17
C GLU A 36 4.76 5.80 -7.31
N VAL A 37 4.36 6.10 -8.54
CA VAL A 37 5.20 5.96 -9.74
C VAL A 37 5.43 7.34 -10.33
N GLU A 38 6.66 7.84 -10.25
CA GLU A 38 7.02 9.15 -10.76
C GLU A 38 7.51 9.06 -12.20
N ALA A 39 7.05 9.98 -13.05
CA ALA A 39 7.46 10.09 -14.44
C ALA A 39 8.35 11.33 -14.69
N ASP A 40 9.18 11.25 -15.74
CA ASP A 40 10.13 12.30 -16.18
C ASP A 40 9.50 13.66 -16.54
N ASN A 41 8.17 13.75 -16.56
CA ASN A 41 7.41 14.95 -16.86
C ASN A 41 6.69 15.54 -15.63
N GLY A 42 7.01 15.08 -14.43
CA GLY A 42 6.47 15.58 -13.16
C GLY A 42 5.09 15.03 -12.78
N LEU A 43 4.55 14.05 -13.52
CA LEU A 43 3.34 13.33 -13.11
C LEU A 43 3.67 12.22 -12.12
N VAL A 44 2.76 11.99 -11.17
CA VAL A 44 2.80 10.87 -10.24
C VAL A 44 1.55 10.02 -10.43
N GLY A 45 1.74 8.75 -10.73
CA GLY A 45 0.68 7.73 -10.73
C GLY A 45 0.56 7.09 -9.35
N LEU A 46 -0.68 6.78 -8.94
CA LEU A 46 -0.96 6.12 -7.67
C LEU A 46 -1.53 4.71 -7.91
N GLY A 47 -1.06 3.76 -7.12
CA GLY A 47 -1.56 2.38 -7.06
C GLY A 47 -1.66 1.88 -5.62
N GLU A 48 -2.33 0.74 -5.42
CA GLU A 48 -2.51 0.13 -4.10
C GLU A 48 -2.28 -1.38 -4.15
N MET A 49 -1.58 -1.92 -3.15
CA MET A 49 -1.26 -3.34 -2.99
C MET A 49 -1.67 -3.83 -1.59
N GLY A 50 -1.58 -5.14 -1.35
CA GLY A 50 -1.86 -5.74 -0.04
C GLY A 50 -0.92 -5.23 1.06
N GLY A 51 -1.37 -5.33 2.30
CA GLY A 51 -0.62 -4.86 3.48
C GLY A 51 0.39 -5.86 4.01
N GLY A 52 1.42 -6.18 3.23
CA GLY A 52 2.52 -7.05 3.68
C GLY A 52 3.49 -6.38 4.67
N GLY A 53 3.28 -5.10 4.99
CA GLY A 53 4.22 -4.35 5.84
C GLY A 53 5.54 -4.09 5.13
N GLU A 54 6.63 -4.15 5.88
CA GLU A 54 8.00 -4.01 5.36
C GLU A 54 8.26 -4.93 4.15
N SER A 55 7.74 -6.16 4.18
CA SER A 55 7.93 -7.11 3.06
C SER A 55 7.28 -6.63 1.75
N ALA A 56 6.17 -5.88 1.83
CA ALA A 56 5.54 -5.29 0.65
C ALA A 56 6.35 -4.11 0.12
N GLU A 57 6.90 -3.26 1.00
CA GLU A 57 7.76 -2.16 0.58
C GLU A 57 9.07 -2.64 -0.04
N ALA A 58 9.65 -3.70 0.51
CA ALA A 58 10.92 -4.26 0.03
C ALA A 58 10.87 -4.69 -1.44
N VAL A 59 9.70 -5.08 -1.96
CA VAL A 59 9.51 -5.43 -3.38
C VAL A 59 9.84 -4.26 -4.32
N PHE A 60 9.69 -3.02 -3.85
CA PHE A 60 9.87 -1.80 -4.66
C PHE A 60 11.21 -1.09 -4.42
N ARG A 61 12.04 -1.56 -3.48
CA ARG A 61 13.33 -0.93 -3.15
C ARG A 61 14.53 -1.52 -3.92
N ALA A 62 14.28 -2.40 -4.89
CA ALA A 62 15.30 -3.15 -5.64
C ALA A 62 15.96 -2.34 -6.75
#